data_AF-A0A1I3H0S0-F1
#
_entry.id   AF-A0A1I3H0S0-F1
#
_cell.length_a   1.000
_cell.length_b   1.000
_cell.length_c   1.000
_cell.angle_alpha   90.00
_cell.angle_beta   90.00
_cell.angle_gamma   90.00
#
_symmetry.space_group_name_H-M   'P 1'
#
loop_
_entity.id
_entity.type
_entity.pdbx_description
1 polymer ?
#
loop_
_entity_poly.entity_id
_entity_poly.type
_entity_poly.pdbx_seq_one_letter_code
_entity_poly.pdbx_strand_id
1 'polypeptide(L)'
;MRLPVQDGGWDRSPGVYDPVARRIGVGTVPSPSVSVCGHELGHACDHMDGFPSRAQLWAGLHRQCADHLASPYREDAGELFAECFACVLTRRVTRLIRLLGDEARAEGVYHWLSGRYGIG
;
A
#
# COMPACT_ATOMS: atom_id res chain seq x y z
N MET A 1 5.56 -7.61 -22.21
CA MET A 1 4.26 -7.04 -21.78
C MET A 1 4.31 -5.54 -22.08
N ARG A 2 3.31 -4.99 -22.78
CA ARG A 2 3.24 -3.54 -23.06
C ARG A 2 2.80 -2.80 -21.80
N LEU A 3 3.34 -1.61 -21.57
CA LEU A 3 2.84 -0.74 -20.50
C LEU A 3 1.53 -0.07 -20.93
N PRO A 4 0.66 0.33 -19.98
CA PRO A 4 -0.58 1.07 -20.28
C PRO A 4 -0.36 2.34 -21.12
N VAL A 5 0.86 2.88 -21.16
CA VAL A 5 1.24 4.05 -21.99
C VAL A 5 1.08 3.78 -23.48
N GLN A 6 1.26 2.52 -23.89
CA GLN A 6 1.27 2.15 -25.31
C GLN A 6 -0.14 1.89 -25.85
N ASP A 7 -1.14 1.76 -24.98
CA ASP A 7 -2.54 1.51 -25.32
C ASP A 7 -3.50 2.59 -24.78
N GLY A 8 -2.98 3.72 -24.25
CA GLY A 8 -3.78 4.83 -23.72
C GLY A 8 -4.55 4.52 -22.42
N GLY A 9 -4.11 3.52 -21.65
CA GLY A 9 -4.87 2.92 -20.54
C GLY A 9 -4.64 3.53 -19.16
N TRP A 10 -3.68 4.45 -18.98
CA TRP A 10 -3.39 5.03 -17.66
C TRP A 10 -4.60 5.75 -17.04
N ASP A 11 -5.45 6.36 -17.86
CA ASP A 11 -6.68 7.04 -17.41
C ASP A 11 -7.78 6.08 -16.94
N ARG A 12 -7.52 4.77 -16.87
CA ARG A 12 -8.46 3.77 -16.35
C ARG A 12 -8.11 3.25 -14.97
N SER A 13 -6.93 3.59 -14.45
CA SER A 13 -6.49 3.20 -13.11
C SER A 13 -6.01 4.41 -12.33
N PRO A 14 -6.22 4.48 -11.00
CA PRO A 14 -5.55 5.47 -10.18
C PRO A 14 -4.02 5.33 -10.26
N GLY A 15 -3.48 4.12 -10.26
CA GLY A 15 -2.05 3.83 -10.36
C GLY A 15 -1.79 2.37 -10.75
N VAL A 16 -0.54 2.03 -11.06
CA VAL A 16 -0.10 0.63 -11.13
C VAL A 16 1.41 0.51 -10.95
N TYR A 17 1.81 -0.50 -10.18
CA TYR A 17 3.14 -1.08 -10.20
C TYR A 17 3.18 -2.30 -11.15
N ASP A 18 4.04 -2.24 -12.17
CA ASP A 18 4.37 -3.37 -13.04
C ASP A 18 5.57 -4.14 -12.45
N PRO A 19 5.37 -5.36 -11.91
CA PRO A 19 6.46 -6.14 -11.31
C PRO A 19 7.47 -6.68 -12.32
N VAL A 20 7.07 -6.89 -13.58
CA VAL A 20 7.95 -7.41 -14.63
C VAL A 20 8.91 -6.33 -15.10
N ALA A 21 8.38 -5.13 -15.37
CA ALA A 21 9.20 -4.00 -15.80
C ALA A 21 9.81 -3.21 -14.63
N ARG A 22 9.34 -3.46 -13.40
CA ARG A 22 9.66 -2.69 -12.17
C ARG A 22 9.40 -1.20 -12.35
N ARG A 23 8.20 -0.87 -12.84
CA ARG A 23 7.79 0.49 -13.15
C ARG A 23 6.56 0.86 -12.38
N ILE A 24 6.53 2.09 -11.90
CA ILE A 24 5.34 2.72 -11.34
C ILE A 24 4.79 3.65 -12.40
N GLY A 25 3.48 3.66 -12.57
CA GLY A 25 2.82 4.81 -13.17
C GLY A 25 1.60 5.23 -12.38
N VAL A 26 1.30 6.51 -12.55
CA VAL A 26 0.29 7.24 -11.78
C VAL A 26 -0.71 7.77 -12.78
N GLY A 27 -1.98 7.42 -12.60
CA GLY A 27 -3.08 7.88 -13.42
C GLY A 27 -3.80 9.09 -12.80
N THR A 28 -4.95 9.42 -13.38
CA THR A 28 -5.75 10.61 -13.04
C THR A 28 -7.10 10.26 -12.42
N VAL A 29 -7.45 8.97 -12.34
CA VAL A 29 -8.70 8.47 -11.76
C VAL A 29 -8.67 8.63 -10.23
N PRO A 30 -9.80 8.96 -9.58
CA PRO A 30 -9.87 9.00 -8.12
C PRO A 30 -9.38 7.71 -7.45
N SER A 31 -8.67 7.87 -6.33
CA SER A 31 -8.16 6.77 -5.51
C SER A 31 -8.59 6.94 -4.06
N PRO A 32 -8.89 5.86 -3.33
CA PRO A 32 -9.06 5.89 -1.87
C PRO A 32 -7.73 6.03 -1.11
N SER A 33 -6.59 5.98 -1.81
CA SER A 33 -5.26 6.11 -1.22
C SER A 33 -4.94 7.54 -0.79
N VAL A 34 -4.17 7.69 0.28
CA VAL A 34 -3.57 8.98 0.68
C VAL A 34 -2.56 9.54 -0.31
N SER A 35 -1.94 8.67 -1.10
CA SER A 35 -0.98 9.03 -2.13
C SER A 35 -0.82 7.85 -3.08
N VAL A 36 -1.39 7.97 -4.28
CA VAL A 36 -1.27 6.94 -5.32
C VAL A 36 0.20 6.57 -5.56
N CYS A 37 1.07 7.56 -5.74
CA CYS A 37 2.49 7.30 -5.96
C CYS A 37 3.14 6.56 -4.77
N GLY A 38 2.77 6.94 -3.54
CA GLY A 38 3.25 6.26 -2.33
C GLY A 38 2.72 4.83 -2.21
N HIS A 39 1.48 4.59 -2.63
CA HIS A 39 0.85 3.28 -2.63
C HIS A 39 1.53 2.34 -3.64
N GLU A 40 1.72 2.79 -4.89
CA GLU A 40 2.43 1.99 -5.89
C GLU A 40 3.90 1.75 -5.51
N LEU A 41 4.53 2.71 -4.82
CA LEU A 41 5.86 2.50 -4.24
C LEU A 41 5.84 1.45 -3.13
N GLY A 42 4.78 1.39 -2.33
CA GLY A 42 4.53 0.34 -1.36
C GLY A 42 4.46 -1.05 -2.01
N HIS A 43 3.72 -1.19 -3.11
CA HIS A 43 3.69 -2.42 -3.91
C HIS A 43 5.08 -2.80 -4.46
N ALA A 44 5.84 -1.80 -4.93
CA ALA A 44 7.21 -2.03 -5.39
C ALA A 44 8.13 -2.53 -4.27
N CYS A 45 8.07 -1.92 -3.08
CA CYS A 45 8.83 -2.35 -1.91
C CYS A 45 8.41 -3.74 -1.43
N ASP A 46 7.11 -4.04 -1.41
CA ASP A 46 6.60 -5.36 -1.06
C ASP A 46 7.17 -6.44 -2.01
N HIS A 47 7.10 -6.21 -3.32
CA HIS A 47 7.66 -7.14 -4.30
C HIS A 47 9.18 -7.30 -4.17
N MET A 48 9.92 -6.19 -4.05
CA MET A 48 11.39 -6.22 -3.98
C MET A 48 11.92 -6.94 -2.73
N ASP A 49 11.17 -6.90 -1.63
CA ASP A 49 11.53 -7.53 -0.36
C ASP A 49 10.99 -8.96 -0.19
N GLY A 50 10.43 -9.56 -1.24
CA GLY A 50 9.92 -10.94 -1.19
C GLY A 50 8.56 -11.06 -0.52
N PHE A 51 7.70 -10.05 -0.69
CA PHE A 51 6.31 -9.98 -0.23
C PHE A 51 6.14 -10.08 1.30
N PRO A 52 6.73 -9.18 2.11
CA PRO A 52 6.46 -9.10 3.54
C PRO A 52 4.97 -8.99 3.86
N SER A 53 4.14 -8.41 2.98
CA SER A 53 2.66 -8.38 3.12
C SER A 53 2.04 -9.78 3.32
N ARG A 54 2.68 -10.83 2.79
CA ARG A 54 2.24 -12.23 2.88
C ARG A 54 2.83 -12.96 4.09
N ALA A 55 3.80 -12.37 4.79
CA ALA A 55 4.41 -12.96 5.97
C ALA A 55 3.42 -13.02 7.14
N GLN A 56 3.69 -13.90 8.12
CA GLN A 56 2.80 -14.16 9.25
C GLN A 56 2.41 -12.90 10.03
N LEU A 57 3.32 -11.94 10.18
CA LEU A 57 3.07 -10.65 10.81
C LEU A 57 1.94 -9.89 10.11
N TRP A 58 2.09 -9.62 8.82
CA TRP A 58 1.14 -8.83 8.03
C TRP A 58 -0.16 -9.59 7.76
N ALA A 59 -0.09 -10.90 7.51
CA ALA A 59 -1.28 -11.74 7.42
C ALA A 59 -2.07 -11.77 8.73
N GLY A 60 -1.39 -11.76 9.88
CA GLY A 60 -2.02 -11.66 11.20
C GLY A 60 -2.69 -10.30 11.41
N LEU A 61 -1.99 -9.22 11.10
CA LEU A 61 -2.52 -7.86 11.15
C LEU A 61 -3.77 -7.71 10.27
N HIS A 62 -3.70 -8.15 9.01
CA HIS A 62 -4.81 -8.08 8.05
C HIS A 62 -6.07 -8.79 8.57
N ARG A 63 -5.93 -9.99 9.12
CA ARG A 63 -7.06 -10.70 9.76
C ARG A 63 -7.64 -9.94 10.96
N GLN A 64 -6.81 -9.27 11.75
CA GLN A 64 -7.26 -8.52 12.93
C GLN A 64 -8.02 -7.23 12.58
N CYS A 65 -7.80 -6.65 11.40
CA CYS A 65 -8.52 -5.45 10.96
C CYS A 65 -9.54 -5.67 9.83
N ALA A 66 -9.63 -6.88 9.26
CA ALA A 66 -10.45 -7.19 8.07
C ALA A 66 -11.89 -6.67 8.14
N ASP A 67 -12.58 -6.83 9.29
CA ASP A 67 -13.97 -6.41 9.46
C ASP A 67 -14.17 -4.88 9.33
N HIS A 68 -13.14 -4.11 9.66
CA HIS A 68 -13.15 -2.64 9.59
C HIS A 68 -12.61 -2.10 8.26
N LEU A 69 -11.84 -2.90 7.52
CA LEU A 69 -11.26 -2.48 6.25
C LEU A 69 -12.34 -2.32 5.18
N ALA A 70 -12.21 -1.28 4.37
CA ALA A 70 -12.94 -1.14 3.11
C ALA A 70 -12.18 -1.83 1.98
N SER A 71 -12.87 -2.16 0.89
CA SER A 71 -12.23 -2.63 -0.34
C SER A 71 -11.34 -1.52 -0.94
N PRO A 72 -10.16 -1.84 -1.52
CA PRO A 72 -9.59 -3.18 -1.76
C PRO A 72 -8.80 -3.78 -0.57
N TYR A 73 -8.58 -3.00 0.49
CA TYR A 73 -7.70 -3.38 1.60
C TYR A 73 -8.20 -4.61 2.36
N ARG A 74 -9.52 -4.82 2.42
CA ARG A 74 -10.13 -5.99 3.07
C ARG A 74 -9.77 -7.30 2.36
N GLU A 75 -9.70 -7.28 1.03
CA GLU A 75 -9.54 -8.49 0.23
C GLU A 75 -8.07 -8.87 0.05
N ASP A 76 -7.16 -7.90 0.07
CA ASP A 76 -5.75 -8.12 -0.23
C ASP A 76 -4.82 -7.47 0.81
N ALA A 77 -3.97 -8.29 1.44
CA ALA A 77 -2.97 -7.84 2.39
C ALA A 77 -1.87 -7.00 1.74
N GLY A 78 -1.59 -7.20 0.44
CA GLY A 78 -0.68 -6.37 -0.34
C GLY A 78 -1.22 -4.95 -0.52
N GLU A 79 -2.52 -4.80 -0.80
CA GLU A 79 -3.21 -3.50 -0.87
C GLU A 79 -3.19 -2.78 0.50
N LEU A 80 -3.42 -3.53 1.60
CA LEU A 80 -3.28 -2.97 2.94
C LEU A 80 -1.83 -2.52 3.22
N PHE A 81 -0.84 -3.34 2.88
CA PHE A 81 0.57 -3.02 3.06
C PHE A 81 0.94 -1.73 2.30
N ALA A 82 0.55 -1.64 1.03
CA ALA A 82 0.81 -0.50 0.18
C ALA A 82 0.19 0.79 0.73
N GLU A 83 -1.04 0.72 1.24
CA GLU A 83 -1.68 1.89 1.84
C GLU A 83 -1.07 2.28 3.19
N CYS A 84 -0.68 1.31 4.03
CA CYS A 84 0.08 1.58 5.25
C CYS A 84 1.42 2.25 4.92
N PHE A 85 2.14 1.76 3.90
CA PHE A 85 3.37 2.37 3.40
C PHE A 85 3.13 3.82 2.97
N ALA A 86 2.11 4.07 2.15
CA ALA A 86 1.73 5.42 1.72
C ALA A 86 1.42 6.34 2.90
N CYS A 87 0.71 5.85 3.92
CA CYS A 87 0.40 6.61 5.13
C CYS A 87 1.66 7.01 5.91
N VAL A 88 2.60 6.08 6.11
CA VAL A 88 3.85 6.36 6.83
C VAL A 88 4.74 7.31 6.02
N LEU A 89 4.93 7.02 4.73
CA LEU A 89 5.74 7.85 3.81
C LEU A 89 5.26 9.31 3.80
N THR A 90 3.94 9.53 3.82
CA THR A 90 3.34 10.86 3.74
C THR A 90 2.96 11.46 5.09
N ARG A 91 3.40 10.83 6.21
CA ARG A 91 3.14 11.28 7.59
C ARG A 91 1.66 11.44 7.93
N ARG A 92 0.79 10.61 7.35
CA ARG A 92 -0.67 10.62 7.57
C ARG A 92 -1.06 9.70 8.73
N VAL A 93 -0.52 9.95 9.92
CA VAL A 93 -0.70 9.09 11.12
C VAL A 93 -2.18 8.91 11.49
N THR A 94 -2.99 9.97 11.47
CA THR A 94 -4.44 9.85 11.75
C THR A 94 -5.16 8.94 10.75
N ARG A 95 -4.72 8.91 9.48
CA ARG A 95 -5.28 7.99 8.49
C ARG A 95 -4.86 6.55 8.78
N LEU A 96 -3.60 6.34 9.17
CA LEU A 96 -3.08 5.01 9.54
C LEU A 96 -3.87 4.42 10.72
N ILE A 97 -4.11 5.21 11.77
CA ILE A 97 -4.94 4.80 12.92
C ILE A 97 -6.35 4.44 12.45
N ARG A 98 -6.97 5.28 11.62
CA ARG A 98 -8.30 4.99 11.07
C ARG A 98 -8.34 3.77 10.15
N LEU A 99 -7.27 3.50 9.40
CA LEU A 99 -7.16 2.36 8.50
C LEU A 99 -7.08 1.06 9.30
N LEU A 100 -6.29 1.05 10.37
CA LEU A 100 -6.05 -0.15 11.18
C LEU A 100 -7.06 -0.32 12.33
N GLY A 101 -7.86 0.72 12.60
CA GLY A 101 -8.94 0.72 13.60
C GLY A 101 -8.45 0.78 15.04
N ASP A 102 -7.13 0.96 15.26
CA ASP A 102 -6.49 0.84 16.56
C ASP A 102 -5.13 1.53 16.57
N GLU A 103 -4.87 2.31 17.63
CA GLU A 103 -3.67 3.15 17.74
C GLU A 103 -2.40 2.32 17.96
N ALA A 104 -2.46 1.28 18.81
CA ALA A 104 -1.31 0.42 19.08
C ALA A 104 -0.89 -0.37 17.84
N ARG A 105 -1.84 -0.87 17.04
CA ARG A 105 -1.57 -1.48 15.74
C ARG A 105 -0.93 -0.49 14.77
N ALA A 106 -1.43 0.75 14.73
CA ALA A 106 -0.86 1.79 13.88
C ALA A 106 0.57 2.16 14.28
N GLU A 107 0.85 2.28 15.57
CA GLU A 107 2.20 2.50 16.10
C GLU A 107 3.15 1.36 15.70
N GLY A 108 2.73 0.11 15.88
CA GLY A 108 3.53 -1.06 15.48
C GLY A 108 3.85 -1.08 13.98
N VAL A 109 2.87 -0.79 13.13
CA VAL A 109 3.06 -0.67 11.67
C VAL A 109 3.98 0.50 11.32
N TYR A 110 3.80 1.65 11.97
CA TYR A 110 4.64 2.83 11.77
C TYR A 110 6.11 2.52 12.08
N HIS A 111 6.40 1.90 13.24
CA HIS A 111 7.76 1.54 13.63
C HIS A 111 8.37 0.48 12.72
N TRP A 112 7.58 -0.50 12.29
CA TRP A 112 8.07 -1.52 11.37
C TRP A 112 8.47 -0.91 10.02
N LEU A 113 7.61 -0.08 9.44
CA LEU A 113 7.86 0.56 8.14
C LEU A 113 8.99 1.60 8.22
N SER A 114 9.00 2.44 9.25
CA SER A 114 10.05 3.45 9.46
C SER A 114 11.42 2.81 9.72
N GLY A 115 11.48 1.79 10.57
CA GLY A 115 12.71 1.06 10.85
C GLY A 115 13.26 0.31 9.64
N ARG A 116 12.38 -0.23 8.78
CA ARG A 116 12.78 -0.99 7.59
C ARG A 116 13.16 -0.12 6.40
N TYR A 117 12.42 0.96 6.16
CA TYR A 117 12.56 1.77 4.93
C TYR A 117 13.06 3.19 5.15
N GLY A 118 13.26 3.63 6.40
CA GLY A 118 13.73 4.99 6.71
C GLY A 118 12.73 6.08 6.36
N ILE A 119 11.43 5.76 6.38
CA ILE A 119 10.33 6.67 6.06
C ILE A 119 9.56 7.05 7.33
N GLY A 120 8.81 8.17 7.29
CA GLY A 120 8.10 8.70 8.45
C GLY A 120 8.86 9.83 9.12
#